data_AF-A0A0E3ZBT9-F1
#
_entry.id   AF-A0A0E3ZBT9-F1
#
_cell.length_a   1.000
_cell.length_b   1.000
_cell.length_c   1.000
_cell.angle_alpha   90.00
_cell.angle_beta   90.00
_cell.angle_gamma   90.00
#
_symmetry.space_group_name_H-M   'P 1'
#
loop_
_entity.id
_entity.type
_entity.pdbx_description
1 polymer ?
#
loop_
_entity_poly.entity_id
_entity_poly.type
_entity_poly.pdbx_seq_one_letter_code
_entity_poly.pdbx_strand_id
1 'polypeptide(L)' 'MRSFYDFNRSSPKERQEQYKYYPEMALYHIALREELGEEEYNAFYRAEQEAQKRYINAMSHQTAAKWATA' A
#
# COMPACT_ATOMS: atom_id res chain seq x y z
N MET A 1 -4.94 10.66 5.21
CA MET A 1 -4.25 10.52 3.91
C MET A 1 -4.75 9.21 3.30
N ARG A 2 -5.24 9.22 2.05
CA ARG A 2 -5.77 8.01 1.39
C ARG A 2 -4.60 7.12 0.95
N SER A 3 -4.66 5.82 1.19
CA SER A 3 -3.67 4.85 0.71
C SER A 3 -3.74 4.66 -0.81
N PHE A 4 -2.64 4.23 -1.42
CA PHE A 4 -2.62 3.66 -2.77
C PHE A 4 -3.68 2.55 -2.97
N TYR A 5 -3.93 1.70 -1.98
CA TYR A 5 -4.90 0.58 -2.08
C TYR A 5 -6.36 0.97 -1.80
N ASP A 6 -6.63 2.22 -1.44
CA ASP A 6 -7.99 2.70 -1.17
C ASP A 6 -8.73 3.12 -2.46
N PHE A 7 -8.03 3.22 -3.59
CA PHE A 7 -8.62 3.60 -4.87
C PHE A 7 -9.26 2.40 -5.57
N ASN A 8 -10.45 2.62 -6.12
CA ASN A 8 -11.15 1.63 -6.90
C ASN A 8 -10.55 1.51 -8.31
N ARG A 9 -9.77 0.45 -8.54
CA ARG A 9 -9.14 0.16 -9.84
C ARG A 9 -10.14 -0.09 -10.96
N SER A 10 -11.35 -0.53 -10.65
CA SER A 10 -12.43 -0.77 -11.62
C SER A 10 -13.02 0.54 -12.14
N SER A 11 -12.86 1.65 -11.40
CA SER A 11 -13.28 2.99 -11.82
C SER A 11 -12.14 3.66 -12.61
N PRO A 12 -12.34 4.01 -13.90
CA PRO A 12 -11.33 4.71 -14.68
C PRO A 12 -10.93 6.06 -14.05
N LYS A 13 -11.88 6.73 -13.40
CA LYS A 13 -11.66 8.02 -12.75
C LYS A 13 -10.74 7.89 -11.53
N GLU A 14 -11.03 6.94 -10.64
CA GLU A 14 -10.19 6.74 -9.45
C GLU A 14 -8.81 6.20 -9.81
N ARG A 15 -8.69 5.44 -10.90
CA ARG A 15 -7.40 5.02 -11.44
C ARG A 15 -6.54 6.19 -11.90
N GLN A 16 -7.13 7.18 -12.58
CA GLN A 16 -6.41 8.40 -12.94
C GLN A 16 -5.99 9.20 -11.71
N GLU A 17 -6.84 9.28 -10.68
CA GLU A 17 -6.48 9.92 -9.42
C GLU A 17 -5.35 9.17 -8.71
N GLN A 18 -5.37 7.84 -8.70
CA GLN A 18 -4.30 7.01 -8.16
C GLN A 18 -2.97 7.29 -8.87
N TYR A 19 -2.96 7.37 -10.21
CA TYR A 19 -1.78 7.73 -10.99
C TYR A 19 -1.27 9.14 -10.70
N LYS A 20 -2.16 10.08 -10.40
CA LYS A 20 -1.78 11.44 -10.04
C LYS A 20 -1.15 11.52 -8.65
N TYR A 21 -1.71 10.82 -7.67
CA TYR A 21 -1.23 10.87 -6.27
C TYR A 21 -0.03 9.97 -6.01
N TYR A 22 0.07 8.85 -6.74
CA TYR A 22 1.06 7.80 -6.52
C TYR A 22 1.67 7.29 -7.83
N PRO A 23 2.35 8.17 -8.60
CA PRO A 23 2.86 7.84 -9.93
C PRO A 23 3.92 6.73 -9.90
N GLU A 24 4.88 6.75 -8.95
CA GLU A 24 5.93 5.73 -8.94
C GLU A 24 5.40 4.36 -8.53
N MET A 25 4.55 4.30 -7.50
CA MET A 25 3.92 3.05 -7.06
C MET A 25 3.04 2.44 -8.16
N ALA A 26 2.33 3.30 -8.89
CA ALA A 26 1.55 2.85 -10.03
C ALA A 26 2.40 2.22 -11.13
N LEU A 27 3.51 2.87 -11.52
CA LEU A 27 4.44 2.33 -12.50
C LEU A 27 5.05 1.00 -12.02
N TYR A 28 5.44 0.93 -10.74
CA TYR A 28 5.94 -0.29 -10.13
C TYR A 28 4.93 -1.45 -10.23
N HIS A 29 3.65 -1.22 -9.91
CA HIS A 29 2.62 -2.24 -10.04
C HIS A 29 2.25 -2.59 -11.49
N ILE A 30 2.53 -1.72 -12.45
CA ILE A 30 2.40 -2.03 -13.89
C ILE A 30 3.53 -2.99 -14.28
N ALA A 31 4.79 -2.65 -13.97
CA ALA A 31 5.94 -3.51 -14.25
C ALA A 31 5.80 -4.89 -13.59
N LEU A 32 5.38 -4.96 -12.32
CA LEU A 32 5.15 -6.22 -11.63
C LEU A 32 4.11 -7.12 -12.30
N ARG A 33 3.08 -6.55 -12.95
CA ARG A 33 2.08 -7.34 -13.69
C ARG A 33 2.60 -7.91 -14.99
N GLU A 34 3.63 -7.29 -15.55
CA GLU A 34 4.28 -7.78 -16.77
C GLU A 34 5.25 -8.91 -16.44
N GLU A 35 5.86 -8.89 -15.26
CA GLU A 35 6.82 -9.91 -14.80
C GLU A 35 6.16 -11.12 -14.12
N LEU A 36 5.11 -10.90 -13.32
CA LEU A 36 4.46 -11.95 -12.53
C LEU A 36 3.25 -12.54 -13.26
N GLY A 37 2.97 -13.82 -13.01
CA GLY A 37 1.68 -14.42 -13.37
C GLY A 37 0.52 -13.71 -12.67
N GLU A 38 -0.69 -13.80 -13.24
CA GLU A 38 -1.87 -13.13 -12.68
C GLU A 38 -2.16 -13.55 -11.23
N GLU A 39 -2.00 -14.84 -10.92
CA GLU A 39 -2.20 -15.38 -9.56
C GLU A 39 -1.15 -14.85 -8.58
N GLU A 40 0.11 -14.80 -9.00
CA GLU A 40 1.24 -14.33 -8.19
C GLU A 40 1.11 -12.83 -7.88
N TYR A 41 0.76 -12.04 -8.90
CA TYR A 41 0.49 -10.62 -8.71
C TYR A 41 -0.69 -10.40 -7.75
N ASN A 42 -1.77 -11.18 -7.90
CA ASN A 42 -2.93 -11.06 -7.02
C ASN A 42 -2.61 -11.43 -5.58
N ALA A 43 -1.77 -12.45 -5.36
CA ALA A 43 -1.27 -12.81 -4.04
C ALA A 43 -0.41 -11.69 -3.45
N PHE A 44 0.54 -11.16 -4.22
CA PHE A 44 1.39 -10.03 -3.84
C PHE A 44 0.55 -8.81 -3.44
N TYR A 45 -0.39 -8.40 -4.29
CA TYR A 45 -1.23 -7.23 -4.07
C TYR A 45 -2.06 -7.34 -2.78
N ARG A 46 -2.61 -8.53 -2.49
CA ARG A 46 -3.35 -8.77 -1.24
C ARG A 46 -2.44 -8.70 -0.01
N ALA A 47 -1.24 -9.29 -0.09
CA ALA A 47 -0.28 -9.26 1.00
C ALA A 47 0.17 -7.83 1.32
N GLU A 48 0.45 -7.01 0.30
CA GLU A 48 0.82 -5.59 0.48
C GLU A 48 -0.32 -4.76 1.09
N GLN A 49 -1.56 -4.97 0.62
CA GLN A 49 -2.72 -4.30 1.20
C GLN A 49 -2.89 -4.63 2.68
N GLU A 50 -2.66 -5.89 3.08
CA GLU A 50 -2.71 -6.29 4.48
C GLU A 50 -1.53 -5.72 5.29
N ALA A 51 -0.33 -5.75 4.74
CA ALA A 51 0.87 -5.20 5.37
C ALA A 51 0.68 -3.71 5.70
N GLN A 52 0.13 -2.92 4.77
CA GLN A 52 -0.10 -1.51 5.01
C GLN A 52 -1.08 -1.25 6.16
N LYS A 53 -2.17 -2.04 6.26
CA LYS A 53 -3.13 -1.93 7.38
C LYS A 53 -2.44 -2.20 8.72
N ARG A 54 -1.51 -3.15 8.76
CA ARG A 54 -0.75 -3.49 9.97
C ARG A 54 0.22 -2.36 10.37
N TYR A 55 0.90 -1.75 9.41
CA TYR A 55 1.83 -0.63 9.67
C TYR A 55 1.13 0.62 10.23
N ILE A 56 -0.06 0.96 9.73
CA ILE A 56 -0.82 2.12 10.24
C ILE A 56 -1.25 1.89 11.69
N ASN A 57 -1.59 0.66 12.07
CA ASN A 57 -2.03 0.33 13.43
C ASN A 57 -0.88 0.13 14.44
N ALA A 58 0.34 -0.17 13.98
CA ALA A 58 1.46 -0.40 14.89
C ALA A 58 1.98 0.87 15.58
N MET A 59 1.78 2.05 14.98
CA MET A 59 2.23 3.33 15.58
C MET A 59 1.25 3.93 16.60
N SER A 60 0.02 3.43 16.73
CA SER A 60 -0.94 3.97 17.71
C SER A 60 -0.65 3.54 19.16
N HIS A 61 0.21 2.52 19.35
CA HIS A 61 0.53 1.94 20.65
C HIS A 61 1.98 2.13 21.09
N GLN A 62 2.75 3.01 20.43
CA GLN A 62 4.04 3.44 20.96
C GLN A 62 3.81 4.49 22.06
N THR A 63 3.48 4.03 23.26
CA THR A 63 3.74 4.81 24.47
C THR A 63 5.23 5.14 24.48
N ALA A 64 5.57 6.43 24.46
CA ALA A 64 6.95 6.92 24.51
C ALA A 64 7.71 6.16 25.61
N ALA A 65 8.70 5.36 25.21
CA ALA A 65 9.55 4.65 26.15
C ALA A 65 10.28 5.69 27.00
N LYS A 66 9.80 5.90 28.23
CA LYS A 66 10.54 6.65 29.24
C LYS A 66 11.69 5.77 29.67
N TRP A 67 12.88 6.05 29.15
CA TRP A 67 14.12 5.49 29.66
C TRP A 67 14.24 5.90 31.13
N ALA A 68 14.12 4.94 32.04
CA ALA A 68 14.46 5.14 33.43
C ALA A 68 15.99 5.26 33.51
N THR A 69 16.50 6.48 33.68
CA THR A 69 17.88 6.70 34.11
C THR A 69 18.03 6.22 35.55
N ALA A 70 19.04 5.37 35.76
CA ALA A 70 19.44 4.81 37.05
C ALA A 70 20.03 5.86 38.00
#